data_AF-A0A1B9GYL0-F1
#
_entry.id   AF-A0A1B9GYL0-F1
#
_cell.length_a   1.000
_cell.length_b   1.000
_cell.length_c   1.000
_cell.angle_alpha   90.00
_cell.angle_beta   90.00
_cell.angle_gamma   90.00
#
_symmetry.space_group_name_H-M   'P 1'
#
loop_
_entity.id
_entity.type
_entity.pdbx_description
1 polymer ?
#
loop_
_entity_poly.entity_id
_entity_poly.type
_entity_poly.pdbx_seq_one_letter_code
_entity_poly.pdbx_strand_id
1 'polypeptide(L)'
;MGTKMVLNYMRDTNRPYANADVSANLKNRVPKAAAVKVLATLAGESGYFLLLHDLSLLEVHAPEELASLDQQIKDTKADLEEQRRLLKQLQTELHNKEALPKTVVLSSEIDRVKSENEITLKALLPFRGDSNGTPVNPLSAEDTKRIDAEFNKWRKEWVDRRKVYKEILGMLSEGGQVSDKATFEEDQGITLDDDDALEVEQGEFCKPTAMPRKTGGTMVLPTKRAVSSGTATAPPSQEEGGKKKKAKKA
;
A
#
# COMPACT_ATOMS: atom_id res chain seq x y z
N MET A 1 37.81 -42.12 -18.14
CA MET A 1 36.74 -41.39 -17.42
C MET A 1 35.63 -40.91 -18.38
N GLY A 2 35.95 -40.27 -19.50
CA GLY A 2 34.96 -39.76 -20.46
C GLY A 2 34.03 -40.80 -21.11
N THR A 3 34.52 -42.02 -21.38
CA THR A 3 33.71 -43.11 -21.97
C THR A 3 32.50 -43.49 -21.12
N LYS A 4 32.70 -43.61 -19.79
CA LYS A 4 31.63 -43.96 -18.84
C LYS A 4 30.60 -42.84 -18.71
N MET A 5 31.03 -41.57 -18.77
CA MET A 5 30.13 -40.43 -18.69
C MET A 5 29.21 -40.34 -19.92
N VAL A 6 29.77 -40.55 -21.12
CA VAL A 6 28.99 -40.57 -22.37
C VAL A 6 27.99 -41.72 -22.37
N LEU A 7 28.41 -42.92 -21.99
CA LEU A 7 27.54 -44.10 -21.93
C LEU A 7 26.40 -43.92 -20.92
N ASN A 8 26.72 -43.44 -19.70
CA ASN A 8 25.70 -43.18 -18.68
C ASN A 8 24.71 -42.11 -19.14
N TYR A 9 25.19 -41.01 -19.72
CA TYR A 9 24.31 -39.97 -20.24
C TYR A 9 23.37 -40.47 -21.33
N MET A 10 23.87 -41.28 -22.27
CA MET A 10 23.02 -41.86 -23.33
C MET A 10 22.00 -42.86 -22.79
N ARG A 11 22.38 -43.64 -21.77
CA ARG A 11 21.46 -44.55 -21.08
C ARG A 11 20.36 -43.79 -20.34
N ASP A 12 20.72 -42.79 -19.55
CA ASP A 12 19.79 -42.05 -18.68
C ASP A 12 18.80 -41.20 -19.50
N THR A 13 19.26 -40.63 -20.61
CA THR A 13 18.41 -39.78 -21.46
C THR A 13 17.58 -40.57 -22.47
N ASN A 14 18.03 -41.76 -22.87
CA ASN A 14 17.38 -42.65 -23.84
C ASN A 14 16.75 -41.92 -25.05
N ARG A 15 17.51 -40.98 -25.64
CA ARG A 15 17.09 -40.15 -26.77
C ARG A 15 18.14 -40.19 -27.89
N PRO A 16 17.73 -40.15 -29.17
CA PRO A 16 18.67 -40.12 -30.28
C PRO A 16 19.37 -38.76 -30.33
N TYR A 17 20.71 -38.78 -30.31
CA TYR A 17 21.53 -37.56 -30.36
C TYR A 17 22.58 -37.65 -31.46
N ALA A 18 22.96 -36.51 -32.03
CA ALA A 18 24.12 -36.41 -32.89
C ALA A 18 25.42 -36.35 -32.05
N ASN A 19 26.53 -36.77 -32.64
CA ASN A 19 27.83 -36.81 -31.97
C ASN A 19 28.26 -35.47 -31.34
N ALA A 20 27.93 -34.35 -31.99
CA ALA A 20 28.24 -33.01 -31.50
C ALA A 20 27.40 -32.64 -30.27
N ASP A 21 26.13 -33.06 -30.24
CA ASP A 21 25.16 -32.66 -29.21
C ASP A 21 25.45 -33.33 -27.87
N VAL A 22 25.95 -34.57 -27.89
CA VAL A 22 26.34 -35.29 -26.67
C VAL A 22 27.42 -34.52 -25.89
N SER A 23 28.41 -33.96 -26.58
CA SER A 23 29.46 -33.16 -25.93
C SER A 23 28.94 -31.84 -25.34
N ALA A 24 27.98 -31.21 -26.03
CA ALA A 24 27.34 -29.97 -25.59
C ALA A 24 26.43 -30.20 -24.37
N ASN A 25 25.64 -31.27 -24.38
CA ASN A 25 24.74 -31.64 -23.28
C ASN A 25 25.49 -32.05 -22.00
N LEU A 26 26.69 -32.63 -22.16
CA LEU A 26 27.63 -32.88 -21.07
C LEU A 26 28.38 -31.61 -20.60
N LYS A 27 27.96 -30.41 -21.05
CA LYS A 27 28.58 -29.12 -20.71
C LYS A 27 30.09 -29.09 -20.98
N ASN A 28 30.53 -29.70 -22.08
CA ASN A 28 31.94 -29.84 -22.47
C ASN A 28 32.85 -30.56 -21.45
N ARG A 29 32.28 -31.32 -20.50
CA ARG A 29 33.06 -32.21 -19.60
C ARG A 29 33.86 -33.26 -20.38
N VAL A 30 33.39 -33.61 -21.57
CA VAL A 30 34.12 -34.42 -22.56
C VAL A 30 34.30 -33.57 -23.82
N PRO A 31 35.53 -33.34 -24.30
CA PRO A 31 35.78 -32.58 -25.53
C PRO A 31 35.07 -33.21 -26.73
N LYS A 32 34.57 -32.39 -27.66
CA LYS A 32 33.83 -32.84 -28.86
C LYS A 32 34.54 -33.96 -29.63
N ALA A 33 35.84 -33.82 -29.89
CA ALA A 33 36.62 -34.83 -30.59
C ALA A 33 36.74 -36.15 -29.81
N ALA A 34 36.79 -36.08 -28.47
CA ALA A 34 36.83 -37.27 -27.62
C ALA A 34 35.45 -37.96 -27.53
N ALA A 35 34.36 -37.18 -27.47
CA ALA A 35 33.00 -37.71 -27.47
C ALA A 35 32.68 -38.43 -28.79
N VAL A 36 33.05 -37.84 -29.94
CA VAL A 36 32.89 -38.48 -31.27
C VAL A 36 33.65 -39.81 -31.33
N LYS A 37 34.90 -39.85 -30.84
CA LYS A 37 35.70 -41.09 -30.82
C LYS A 37 35.09 -42.17 -29.92
N VAL A 38 34.67 -41.78 -28.71
CA VAL A 38 34.02 -42.69 -27.76
C VAL A 38 32.74 -43.27 -28.35
N LEU A 39 31.91 -42.44 -28.97
CA LEU A 39 30.66 -42.86 -29.60
C LEU A 39 30.90 -43.78 -30.79
N ALA A 40 31.89 -43.48 -31.64
CA ALA A 40 32.28 -44.35 -32.75
C ALA A 40 32.85 -45.71 -32.26
N THR A 41 33.57 -45.73 -31.13
CA THR A 41 34.03 -47.00 -30.53
C THR A 41 32.88 -47.82 -29.95
N LEU A 42 31.83 -47.16 -29.43
CA LEU A 42 30.68 -47.83 -28.81
C LEU A 42 29.63 -48.31 -29.83
N ALA A 43 29.45 -47.61 -30.95
CA ALA A 43 28.47 -47.95 -31.99
C ALA A 43 29.02 -48.89 -33.09
N GLY A 44 30.26 -49.34 -32.97
CA GLY A 44 31.06 -49.81 -34.11
C GLY A 44 31.32 -48.67 -35.10
N GLU A 45 32.25 -48.83 -36.05
CA GLU A 45 32.53 -47.80 -37.08
C GLU A 45 31.36 -47.64 -38.06
N SER A 46 30.22 -47.19 -37.56
CA SER A 46 28.99 -47.07 -38.27
C SER A 46 28.75 -45.59 -38.56
N GLY A 47 28.64 -45.25 -39.85
CA GLY A 47 28.52 -43.88 -40.36
C GLY A 47 27.18 -43.20 -40.05
N TYR A 48 26.55 -43.51 -38.93
CA TYR A 48 25.24 -42.97 -38.54
C TYR A 48 25.38 -41.57 -37.94
N PHE A 49 24.53 -40.66 -38.41
CA PHE A 49 24.49 -39.27 -37.94
C PHE A 49 23.83 -39.11 -36.56
N LEU A 50 23.00 -40.07 -36.17
CA LEU A 50 22.27 -40.12 -34.91
C LEU A 50 22.54 -41.45 -34.22
N LEU A 51 22.88 -41.39 -32.93
CA LEU A 51 23.16 -42.55 -32.09
C LEU A 51 22.15 -42.60 -30.95
N LEU A 52 21.69 -43.81 -30.63
CA LEU A 52 20.77 -44.11 -29.54
C LEU A 52 21.34 -45.27 -28.73
N HIS A 53 21.01 -45.33 -27.44
CA HIS A 53 21.32 -46.50 -26.63
C HIS A 53 20.54 -47.71 -27.15
N ASP A 54 21.19 -48.87 -27.22
CA ASP A 54 20.54 -50.08 -27.74
C ASP A 54 19.33 -50.45 -26.88
N LEU A 55 18.14 -50.34 -27.48
CA LEU A 55 16.86 -50.60 -26.83
C LEU A 55 16.67 -52.09 -26.54
N SER A 56 17.38 -52.96 -27.26
CA SER A 56 17.32 -54.41 -27.08
C SER A 56 17.92 -54.88 -25.74
N LEU A 57 18.72 -54.02 -25.11
CA LEU A 57 19.31 -54.25 -23.79
C LEU A 57 18.35 -53.89 -22.64
N LEU A 58 17.20 -53.29 -22.94
CA LEU A 58 16.17 -52.99 -21.94
C LEU A 58 15.27 -54.21 -21.72
N GLU A 59 14.86 -54.38 -20.47
CA GLU A 59 13.92 -55.42 -20.08
C GLU A 59 12.54 -55.15 -20.68
N VAL A 60 11.99 -56.16 -21.35
CA VAL A 60 10.64 -56.11 -21.92
C VAL A 60 9.70 -56.82 -20.95
N HIS A 61 8.88 -56.05 -20.26
CA HIS A 61 7.91 -56.55 -19.29
C HIS A 61 6.71 -57.23 -19.97
N ALA A 62 6.16 -58.24 -19.29
CA ALA A 62 4.91 -58.86 -19.69
C ALA A 62 3.72 -57.87 -19.52
N PRO A 63 2.61 -58.04 -20.27
CA PRO A 63 1.46 -57.12 -20.18
C PRO A 63 0.85 -57.03 -18.78
N GLU A 64 0.91 -58.11 -17.98
CA GLU A 64 0.45 -58.12 -16.59
C GLU A 64 1.34 -57.27 -15.67
N GLU A 65 2.66 -57.34 -15.84
CA GLU A 65 3.63 -56.53 -15.09
C GLU A 65 3.49 -55.05 -15.44
N LEU A 66 3.28 -54.73 -16.73
CA LEU A 66 3.00 -53.36 -17.17
C LEU A 66 1.71 -52.82 -16.54
N ALA A 67 0.65 -53.62 -16.49
CA ALA A 67 -0.60 -53.23 -15.83
C ALA A 67 -0.42 -52.97 -14.33
N SER A 68 0.40 -53.79 -13.64
CA SER A 68 0.77 -53.59 -12.24
C SER A 68 1.57 -52.29 -12.04
N LEU A 69 2.57 -52.02 -12.89
CA LEU A 69 3.36 -50.79 -12.85
C LEU A 69 2.51 -49.55 -13.12
N ASP A 70 1.59 -49.61 -14.08
CA ASP A 70 0.65 -48.53 -14.37
C ASP A 70 -0.26 -48.25 -13.16
N GLN A 71 -0.67 -49.28 -12.43
CA GLN A 71 -1.43 -49.10 -11.19
C GLN A 71 -0.59 -48.41 -10.11
N GLN A 72 0.65 -48.87 -9.89
CA GLN A 72 1.56 -48.24 -8.93
C GLN A 72 1.85 -46.78 -9.28
N ILE A 73 2.00 -46.45 -10.56
CA ILE A 73 2.17 -45.07 -11.03
C ILE A 73 0.94 -44.23 -10.72
N LYS A 74 -0.26 -44.77 -10.91
CA LYS A 74 -1.51 -44.07 -10.58
C LYS A 74 -1.61 -43.82 -9.07
N ASP A 75 -1.36 -44.83 -8.26
CA ASP A 75 -1.44 -44.74 -6.81
C ASP A 75 -0.41 -43.74 -6.27
N THR A 76 0.85 -43.86 -6.71
CA THR A 76 1.92 -42.92 -6.32
C THR A 76 1.61 -41.48 -6.74
N LYS A 77 0.99 -41.27 -7.91
CA LYS A 77 0.57 -39.93 -8.35
C LYS A 77 -0.58 -39.39 -7.50
N ALA A 78 -1.53 -40.23 -7.10
CA ALA A 78 -2.63 -39.83 -6.22
C ALA A 78 -2.09 -39.42 -4.84
N ASP A 79 -1.20 -40.22 -4.26
CA ASP A 79 -0.54 -39.91 -2.97
C ASP A 79 0.26 -38.61 -3.05
N LEU A 80 0.99 -38.40 -4.15
CA LEU A 80 1.78 -37.19 -4.36
C LEU A 80 0.90 -35.95 -4.41
N GLU A 81 -0.25 -36.00 -5.10
CA GLU A 81 -1.19 -34.87 -5.14
C GLU A 81 -1.85 -34.63 -3.79
N GLU A 82 -2.16 -35.67 -3.02
CA GLU A 82 -2.66 -35.52 -1.65
C GLU A 82 -1.62 -34.85 -0.74
N GLN A 83 -0.37 -35.31 -0.75
CA GLN A 83 0.71 -34.73 0.03
C GLN A 83 0.98 -33.27 -0.37
N ARG A 84 0.91 -32.94 -1.67
CA ARG A 84 1.01 -31.55 -2.16
C ARG A 84 -0.11 -30.67 -1.60
N ARG A 85 -1.34 -31.19 -1.52
CA ARG A 85 -2.47 -30.48 -0.94
C ARG A 85 -2.25 -30.23 0.56
N LEU A 86 -1.85 -31.25 1.30
CA LEU A 86 -1.57 -31.14 2.74
C LEU A 86 -0.44 -30.14 3.03
N LEU A 87 0.63 -30.18 2.22
CA LEU A 87 1.74 -29.25 2.35
C LEU A 87 1.28 -27.79 2.17
N LYS A 88 0.46 -27.51 1.14
CA LYS A 88 -0.08 -26.15 0.91
C LYS A 88 -0.96 -25.70 2.08
N GLN A 89 -1.78 -26.59 2.62
CA GLN A 89 -2.62 -26.31 3.79
C GLN A 89 -1.76 -25.97 5.02
N LEU A 90 -0.78 -26.82 5.35
CA LEU A 90 0.14 -26.61 6.47
C LEU A 90 0.99 -25.34 6.32
N GLN A 91 1.44 -25.02 5.10
CA GLN A 91 2.14 -23.76 4.83
C GLN A 91 1.25 -22.55 5.10
N THR A 92 -0.03 -22.62 4.73
CA THR A 92 -0.99 -21.54 4.98
C THR A 92 -1.27 -21.40 6.48
N GLU A 93 -1.44 -22.51 7.18
CA GLU A 93 -1.62 -22.51 8.64
C GLU A 93 -0.40 -21.97 9.39
N LEU A 94 0.81 -22.36 8.96
CA LEU A 94 2.06 -21.86 9.53
C LEU A 94 2.17 -20.36 9.32
N HIS A 95 1.94 -19.89 8.09
CA HIS A 95 1.97 -18.45 7.78
C HIS A 95 0.97 -17.66 8.64
N ASN A 96 -0.26 -18.15 8.77
CA ASN A 96 -1.27 -17.52 9.62
C ASN A 96 -0.84 -17.46 11.09
N LYS A 97 -0.20 -18.52 11.61
CA LYS A 97 0.32 -18.57 12.98
C LYS A 97 1.54 -17.68 13.20
N GLU A 98 2.43 -17.58 12.23
CA GLU A 98 3.61 -16.72 12.29
C GLU A 98 3.28 -15.23 12.14
N ALA A 99 2.18 -14.91 11.45
CA ALA A 99 1.66 -13.54 11.38
C ALA A 99 1.14 -13.03 12.74
N LEU A 100 0.79 -13.93 13.67
CA LEU A 100 0.38 -13.56 15.02
C LEU A 100 1.63 -13.28 15.89
N PRO A 101 1.63 -12.18 16.66
CA PRO A 101 2.72 -11.91 17.60
C PRO A 101 2.78 -13.01 18.67
N LYS A 102 4.00 -13.39 19.06
CA LYS A 102 4.22 -14.34 20.15
C LYS A 102 3.59 -13.82 21.44
N THR A 103 2.95 -14.69 22.23
CA THR A 103 2.22 -14.33 23.45
C THR A 103 3.04 -13.49 24.44
N VAL A 104 4.35 -13.76 24.54
CA VAL A 104 5.27 -12.99 25.41
C VAL A 104 5.38 -11.53 24.95
N VAL A 105 5.50 -11.29 23.64
CA VAL A 105 5.54 -9.93 23.07
C VAL A 105 4.19 -9.25 23.21
N LEU A 106 3.09 -9.99 23.04
CA LEU A 106 1.74 -9.47 23.19
C LEU A 106 1.48 -8.94 24.61
N SER A 107 1.97 -9.63 25.65
CA SER A 107 1.81 -9.16 27.03
C SER A 107 2.50 -7.81 27.28
N SER A 108 3.74 -7.66 26.82
CA SER A 108 4.48 -6.39 26.91
C SER A 108 3.79 -5.27 26.12
N GLU A 109 3.21 -5.59 24.95
CA GLU A 109 2.52 -4.62 24.11
C GLU A 109 1.19 -4.17 24.74
N ILE A 110 0.45 -5.09 25.36
CA ILE A 110 -0.76 -4.76 26.12
C ILE A 110 -0.42 -3.82 27.27
N ASP A 111 0.64 -4.10 28.03
CA ASP A 111 1.03 -3.25 29.15
C ASP A 111 1.50 -1.86 28.68
N ARG A 112 2.23 -1.80 27.54
CA ARG A 112 2.58 -0.55 26.89
C ARG A 112 1.34 0.26 26.51
N VAL A 113 0.39 -0.33 25.78
CA VAL A 113 -0.86 0.34 25.36
C VAL A 113 -1.70 0.77 26.55
N LYS A 114 -1.77 -0.03 27.62
CA LYS A 114 -2.45 0.35 28.87
C LYS A 114 -1.81 1.57 29.52
N SER A 115 -0.48 1.60 29.60
CA SER A 115 0.24 2.74 30.17
C SER A 115 0.03 4.02 29.33
N GLU A 116 0.03 3.91 28.00
CA GLU A 116 -0.24 5.03 27.10
C GLU A 116 -1.68 5.54 27.22
N ASN A 117 -2.64 4.63 27.34
CA ASN A 117 -4.03 4.98 27.61
C ASN A 117 -4.17 5.70 28.96
N GLU A 118 -3.50 5.22 30.01
CA GLU A 118 -3.55 5.86 31.33
C GLU A 118 -2.95 7.28 31.29
N ILE A 119 -1.81 7.46 30.62
CA ILE A 119 -1.18 8.78 30.43
C ILE A 119 -2.10 9.70 29.64
N THR A 120 -2.68 9.20 28.55
CA THR A 120 -3.60 9.97 27.69
C THR A 120 -4.86 10.37 28.45
N LEU A 121 -5.43 9.46 29.23
CA LEU A 121 -6.60 9.76 30.07
C LEU A 121 -6.26 10.80 31.14
N LYS A 122 -5.11 10.69 31.82
CA LYS A 122 -4.65 11.69 32.78
C LYS A 122 -4.46 13.07 32.12
N ALA A 123 -3.95 13.12 30.89
CA ALA A 123 -3.80 14.36 30.15
C ALA A 123 -5.16 14.95 29.71
N LEU A 124 -6.17 14.11 29.44
CA LEU A 124 -7.51 14.53 29.04
C LEU A 124 -8.41 14.94 30.21
N LEU A 125 -8.19 14.40 31.41
CA LEU A 125 -9.01 14.67 32.60
C LEU A 125 -9.18 16.18 32.90
N PRO A 126 -8.13 17.02 32.87
CA PRO A 126 -8.25 18.47 33.08
C PRO A 126 -9.13 19.19 32.04
N PHE A 127 -9.31 18.61 30.85
CA PHE A 127 -10.11 19.19 29.77
C PHE A 127 -11.56 18.67 29.74
N ARG A 128 -11.87 17.64 30.55
CA ARG A 128 -13.20 17.02 30.62
C ARG A 128 -14.05 17.51 31.80
N GLY A 129 -13.56 18.46 32.59
CA GLY A 129 -14.34 19.10 33.65
C GLY A 129 -13.66 20.35 34.21
N ASP A 130 -14.46 21.30 34.68
CA ASP A 130 -13.98 22.42 35.49
C ASP A 130 -13.78 22.02 36.95
N SER A 131 -13.22 22.91 37.77
CA SER A 131 -13.03 22.72 39.22
C SER A 131 -14.33 22.47 40.01
N ASN A 132 -15.50 22.49 39.36
CA ASN A 132 -16.83 22.35 39.97
C ASN A 132 -17.54 21.03 39.60
N GLY A 133 -16.88 20.12 38.88
CA GLY A 133 -17.36 18.76 38.64
C GLY A 133 -18.39 18.61 37.52
N THR A 134 -18.56 19.63 36.68
CA THR A 134 -19.46 19.54 35.53
C THR A 134 -18.73 18.87 34.35
N PRO A 135 -19.21 17.75 33.80
CA PRO A 135 -18.56 17.11 32.66
C PRO A 135 -18.65 18.00 31.42
N VAL A 136 -17.53 18.56 30.99
CA VAL A 136 -17.43 19.32 29.74
C VAL A 136 -17.26 18.32 28.61
N ASN A 137 -18.31 18.15 27.81
CA ASN A 137 -18.24 17.32 26.62
C ASN A 137 -17.50 18.10 25.52
N PRO A 138 -16.34 17.63 25.03
CA PRO A 138 -15.64 18.32 23.95
C PRO A 138 -16.54 18.41 22.71
N LEU A 139 -16.67 19.63 22.19
CA LEU A 139 -17.52 19.93 21.05
C LEU A 139 -17.03 19.16 19.81
N SER A 140 -17.94 18.45 19.13
CA SER A 140 -17.59 17.79 17.86
C SER A 140 -17.26 18.84 16.79
N ALA A 141 -16.39 18.49 15.85
CA ALA A 141 -16.12 19.32 14.68
C ALA A 141 -17.40 19.63 13.87
N GLU A 142 -18.39 18.74 13.91
CA GLU A 142 -19.70 18.97 13.30
C GLU A 142 -20.52 20.00 14.06
N ASP A 143 -20.53 19.93 15.40
CA ASP A 143 -21.21 20.89 16.25
C ASP A 143 -20.61 22.29 16.14
N THR A 144 -19.27 22.41 16.10
CA THR A 144 -18.60 23.69 15.87
C THR A 144 -19.05 24.32 14.55
N LYS A 145 -19.03 23.56 13.46
CA LYS A 145 -19.47 24.04 12.14
C LYS A 145 -20.94 24.47 12.13
N ARG A 146 -21.80 23.71 12.82
CA ARG A 146 -23.23 24.03 12.93
C ARG A 146 -23.43 25.35 13.68
N ILE A 147 -22.76 25.52 14.82
CA ILE A 147 -22.81 26.75 15.61
C ILE A 147 -22.30 27.94 14.80
N ASP A 148 -21.17 27.80 14.09
CA ASP A 148 -20.64 28.87 13.24
C ASP A 148 -21.61 29.25 12.11
N ALA A 149 -22.27 28.26 11.49
CA ALA A 149 -23.25 28.49 10.44
C ALA A 149 -24.51 29.19 10.99
N GLU A 150 -25.01 28.76 12.15
CA GLU A 150 -26.14 29.38 12.83
C GLU A 150 -25.82 30.82 13.24
N PHE A 151 -24.65 31.05 13.84
CA PHE A 151 -24.19 32.39 14.21
C PHE A 151 -24.15 33.32 12.99
N ASN A 152 -23.52 32.89 11.89
CA ASN A 152 -23.44 33.69 10.67
C ASN A 152 -24.83 33.99 10.07
N LYS A 153 -25.73 33.00 10.10
CA LYS A 153 -27.12 33.17 9.63
C LYS A 153 -27.84 34.23 10.44
N TRP A 154 -27.87 34.09 11.77
CA TRP A 154 -28.62 34.99 12.64
C TRP A 154 -28.03 36.39 12.68
N ARG A 155 -26.70 36.50 12.60
CA ARG A 155 -26.02 37.78 12.50
C ARG A 155 -26.33 38.51 11.20
N LYS A 156 -26.37 37.80 10.07
CA LYS A 156 -26.80 38.37 8.78
C LYS A 156 -28.24 38.89 8.88
N GLU A 157 -29.15 38.06 9.39
CA GLU A 157 -30.56 38.42 9.57
C GLU A 157 -30.75 39.65 10.47
N TRP A 158 -29.99 39.77 11.55
CA TRP A 158 -30.00 40.94 12.42
C TRP A 158 -29.56 42.21 11.69
N VAL A 159 -28.42 42.16 10.98
CA VAL A 159 -27.91 43.31 10.20
C VAL A 159 -28.88 43.70 9.08
N ASP A 160 -29.42 42.73 8.35
CA ASP A 160 -30.35 42.97 7.24
C ASP A 160 -31.66 43.59 7.75
N ARG A 161 -32.23 43.09 8.86
CA ARG A 161 -33.43 43.67 9.48
C ARG A 161 -33.21 45.10 9.95
N ARG A 162 -32.08 45.34 10.64
CA ARG A 162 -31.72 46.69 11.11
C ARG A 162 -31.50 47.65 9.95
N LYS A 163 -30.95 47.18 8.84
CA LYS A 163 -30.80 47.96 7.60
C LYS A 163 -32.17 48.33 7.00
N VAL A 164 -33.06 47.35 6.81
CA VAL A 164 -34.41 47.58 6.29
C VAL A 164 -35.17 48.58 7.17
N TYR A 165 -35.08 48.44 8.49
CA TYR A 165 -35.67 49.38 9.43
C TYR A 165 -35.15 50.82 9.21
N LYS A 166 -33.82 51.00 9.14
CA LYS A 166 -33.20 52.31 8.90
C LYS A 166 -33.58 52.90 7.55
N GLU A 167 -33.70 52.07 6.51
CA GLU A 167 -34.13 52.50 5.18
C GLU A 167 -35.59 52.98 5.19
N ILE A 168 -36.50 52.22 5.81
CA ILE A 168 -37.91 52.61 5.96
C ILE A 168 -38.03 53.91 6.74
N LEU A 169 -37.37 54.02 7.88
CA LEU A 169 -37.39 55.24 8.70
C LEU A 169 -36.78 56.43 7.95
N GLY A 170 -35.75 56.20 7.13
CA GLY A 170 -35.17 57.19 6.22
C GLY A 170 -36.20 57.70 5.21
N MET A 171 -36.88 56.78 4.50
CA MET A 171 -37.91 57.14 3.53
C MET A 171 -39.08 57.91 4.16
N LEU A 172 -39.54 57.52 5.34
CA LEU A 172 -40.60 58.22 6.06
C LEU A 172 -40.18 59.64 6.48
N SER A 173 -38.92 59.80 6.88
CA SER A 173 -38.37 61.12 7.24
C SER A 173 -38.20 62.03 6.01
N GLU A 174 -37.70 61.48 4.90
CA GLU A 174 -37.57 62.20 3.62
C GLU A 174 -38.94 62.57 3.02
N GLY A 175 -39.94 61.71 3.19
CA GLY A 175 -41.33 61.96 2.80
C GLY A 175 -42.09 62.93 3.72
N GLY A 176 -41.44 63.46 4.76
CA GLY A 176 -42.03 64.42 5.71
C GLY A 176 -43.05 63.81 6.68
N GLN A 177 -43.18 62.48 6.73
CA GLN A 177 -44.08 61.77 7.66
C GLN A 177 -43.46 61.63 9.06
N VAL A 178 -42.13 61.68 9.17
CA VAL A 178 -41.40 61.64 10.44
C VAL A 178 -40.49 62.86 10.56
N SER A 179 -40.83 63.77 11.45
CA SER A 179 -40.10 65.03 11.67
C SER A 179 -38.88 64.84 12.57
N ASP A 180 -39.06 64.13 13.68
CA ASP A 180 -38.00 63.72 14.59
C ASP A 180 -38.07 62.20 14.79
N LYS A 181 -36.93 61.54 14.58
CA LYS A 181 -36.82 60.07 14.61
C LYS A 181 -36.88 59.56 16.04
N ALA A 182 -36.30 60.27 16.99
CA ALA A 182 -36.24 59.83 18.39
C ALA A 182 -37.64 59.83 19.02
N THR A 183 -38.42 60.90 18.82
CA THR A 183 -39.80 60.95 19.31
C THR A 183 -40.70 59.93 18.61
N PHE A 184 -40.49 59.69 17.31
CA PHE A 184 -41.25 58.68 16.57
C PHE A 184 -40.95 57.27 17.06
N GLU A 185 -39.69 56.96 17.35
CA GLU A 185 -39.28 55.67 17.93
C GLU A 185 -39.91 55.46 19.31
N GLU A 186 -39.92 56.48 20.17
CA GLU A 186 -40.58 56.45 21.48
C GLU A 186 -42.10 56.26 21.36
N ASP A 187 -42.77 57.04 20.51
CA ASP A 187 -44.22 56.98 20.30
C ASP A 187 -44.69 55.63 19.74
N GLN A 188 -43.86 54.98 18.92
CA GLN A 188 -44.14 53.66 18.34
C GLN A 188 -43.65 52.50 19.24
N GLY A 189 -43.00 52.79 20.38
CA GLY A 189 -42.47 51.78 21.30
C GLY A 189 -41.33 50.96 20.67
N ILE A 190 -40.53 51.55 19.80
CA ILE A 190 -39.40 50.90 19.14
C ILE A 190 -38.18 50.99 20.05
N THR A 191 -37.74 49.85 20.57
CA THR A 191 -36.46 49.71 21.29
C THR A 191 -35.32 49.43 20.33
N LEU A 192 -34.23 50.18 20.48
CA LEU A 192 -32.97 49.94 19.78
C LEU A 192 -32.22 48.74 20.40
N ASP A 193 -31.14 48.33 19.72
CA ASP A 193 -30.22 47.30 20.22
C ASP A 193 -29.75 47.67 21.65
N ASP A 194 -29.82 46.71 22.59
CA ASP A 194 -29.41 46.88 23.98
C ASP A 194 -27.88 46.80 24.15
N ASP A 195 -27.38 47.09 25.36
CA ASP A 195 -25.94 47.09 25.65
C ASP A 195 -25.29 45.73 25.35
N ASP A 196 -26.00 44.63 25.60
CA ASP A 196 -25.55 43.26 25.29
C ASP A 196 -25.42 43.05 23.78
N ALA A 197 -26.39 43.49 22.98
CA ALA A 197 -26.30 43.43 21.52
C ALA A 197 -25.15 44.29 20.99
N LEU A 198 -24.94 45.49 21.55
CA LEU A 198 -23.82 46.35 21.18
C LEU A 198 -22.47 45.71 21.51
N GLU A 199 -22.35 45.04 22.66
CA GLU A 199 -21.14 44.29 23.04
C GLU A 199 -20.87 43.14 22.07
N VAL A 200 -21.91 42.36 21.72
CA VAL A 200 -21.79 41.27 20.74
C VAL A 200 -21.33 41.80 19.38
N GLU A 201 -21.85 42.93 18.90
CA GLU A 201 -21.42 43.54 17.64
C GLU A 201 -19.96 44.03 17.67
N GLN A 202 -19.50 44.54 18.82
CA GLN A 202 -18.12 44.97 19.01
C GLN A 202 -17.16 43.80 19.30
N GLY A 203 -17.70 42.61 19.52
CA GLY A 203 -16.95 41.38 19.77
C GLY A 203 -16.06 40.93 18.61
N GLU A 204 -15.08 40.09 18.92
CA GLU A 204 -14.09 39.60 17.95
C GLU A 204 -14.72 38.75 16.83
N PHE A 205 -15.78 38.00 17.14
CA PHE A 205 -16.57 37.24 16.17
C PHE A 205 -17.30 38.13 15.15
N CYS A 206 -17.36 39.43 15.42
CA CYS A 206 -18.06 40.41 14.62
C CYS A 206 -17.17 41.38 13.86
N LYS A 207 -15.88 41.43 14.17
CA LYS A 207 -14.93 42.23 13.42
C LYS A 207 -14.59 41.50 12.11
N PRO A 208 -14.57 42.20 10.96
CA PRO A 208 -14.07 41.60 9.74
C PRO A 208 -12.65 41.12 9.97
N THR A 209 -12.42 39.80 9.83
CA THR A 209 -11.08 39.24 9.85
C THR A 209 -10.26 40.00 8.83
N ALA A 210 -9.26 40.76 9.29
CA ALA A 210 -8.34 41.46 8.43
C ALA A 210 -7.55 40.42 7.63
N MET A 211 -8.09 40.01 6.49
CA MET A 211 -7.39 39.14 5.56
C MET A 211 -6.14 39.90 5.11
N PRO A 212 -4.92 39.38 5.32
CA PRO A 212 -3.75 40.00 4.74
C PRO A 212 -3.93 40.01 3.22
N ARG A 213 -3.94 41.21 2.64
CA ARG A 213 -3.90 41.40 1.18
C ARG A 213 -2.75 40.54 0.66
N LYS A 214 -3.06 39.48 -0.11
CA LYS A 214 -2.06 38.79 -0.92
C LYS A 214 -1.56 39.79 -1.97
N THR A 215 -0.56 40.59 -1.63
CA THR A 215 0.33 41.19 -2.62
C THR A 215 1.00 40.05 -3.35
N GLY A 216 0.77 39.96 -4.66
CA GLY A 216 1.35 38.94 -5.52
C GLY A 216 2.87 38.95 -5.45
N GLY A 217 3.41 38.12 -4.57
CA GLY A 217 4.82 37.75 -4.52
C GLY A 217 4.91 36.29 -4.95
N THR A 218 5.51 36.05 -6.11
CA THR A 218 5.84 34.73 -6.63
C THR A 218 6.58 33.94 -5.56
N MET A 219 5.97 32.88 -5.04
CA MET A 219 6.57 32.03 -4.02
C MET A 219 7.59 31.12 -4.70
N VAL A 220 8.87 31.48 -4.63
CA VAL A 220 9.97 30.55 -4.92
C VAL A 220 10.09 29.59 -3.74
N LEU A 221 9.77 28.32 -3.96
CA LEU A 221 9.96 27.27 -2.96
C LEU A 221 11.46 27.12 -2.61
N PRO A 222 11.85 27.13 -1.32
CA PRO A 222 13.18 26.74 -0.93
C PRO A 222 13.29 25.21 -0.94
N THR A 223 14.13 24.69 -1.83
CA THR A 223 14.52 23.28 -1.92
C THR A 223 15.09 22.82 -0.57
N LYS A 224 14.48 21.79 0.02
CA LYS A 224 14.98 21.16 1.25
C LYS A 224 16.38 20.58 0.99
N ARG A 225 17.35 21.10 1.71
CA ARG A 225 18.72 20.61 1.80
C ARG A 225 18.70 19.33 2.65
N ALA A 226 18.85 18.17 2.02
CA ALA A 226 18.98 16.89 2.71
C ALA A 226 20.34 16.84 3.41
N VAL A 227 20.30 16.67 4.73
CA VAL A 227 21.46 16.48 5.60
C VAL A 227 21.87 15.02 5.54
N SER A 228 23.18 14.81 5.34
CA SER A 228 23.89 13.55 5.30
C SER A 228 24.02 12.88 6.67
N SER A 229 23.69 11.59 6.74
CA SER A 229 24.32 10.54 7.57
C SER A 229 23.68 9.22 7.11
N GLY A 230 24.31 8.07 6.93
CA GLY A 230 25.59 7.54 7.36
C GLY A 230 25.35 6.05 7.61
N THR A 231 25.98 5.19 6.80
CA THR A 231 26.26 3.75 7.00
C THR A 231 25.09 2.75 7.16
N ALA A 232 24.94 1.86 6.18
CA ALA A 232 24.89 0.41 6.40
C ALA A 232 25.11 -0.37 5.09
N THR A 233 25.97 -1.37 5.21
CA THR A 233 26.61 -2.19 4.17
C THR A 233 25.70 -3.30 3.64
N ALA A 234 25.72 -3.57 2.34
CA ALA A 234 25.29 -4.84 1.74
C ALA A 234 26.12 -5.16 0.46
N PRO A 235 26.34 -6.44 0.13
CA PRO A 235 27.49 -6.94 -0.65
C PRO A 235 27.28 -6.93 -2.18
N PRO A 236 28.33 -7.16 -3.00
CA PRO A 236 28.28 -6.95 -4.44
C PRO A 236 27.77 -8.20 -5.19
N SER A 237 26.90 -7.99 -6.17
CA SER A 237 26.71 -8.90 -7.29
C SER A 237 27.24 -8.25 -8.57
N GLN A 238 28.04 -9.05 -9.27
CA GLN A 238 28.99 -8.66 -10.30
C GLN A 238 28.36 -8.27 -11.63
N GLU A 239 29.14 -7.45 -12.34
CA GLU A 239 29.06 -7.07 -13.74
C GLU A 239 28.97 -8.25 -14.72
N GLU A 240 28.30 -7.98 -15.83
CA GLU A 240 28.77 -8.07 -17.23
C GLU A 240 27.55 -8.37 -18.10
N GLY A 241 27.35 -7.86 -19.31
CA GLY A 241 28.19 -7.14 -20.26
C GLY A 241 27.31 -6.98 -21.50
N GLY A 242 27.37 -5.82 -22.14
CA GLY A 242 26.31 -5.35 -23.05
C GLY A 242 26.21 -6.04 -24.41
N LYS A 243 25.28 -5.55 -25.23
CA LYS A 243 25.54 -5.17 -26.63
C LYS A 243 24.35 -4.44 -27.25
N LYS A 244 24.68 -3.30 -27.87
CA LYS A 244 23.87 -2.52 -28.79
C LYS A 244 23.43 -3.38 -29.99
N LYS A 245 22.19 -3.27 -30.43
CA LYS A 245 21.83 -3.54 -31.83
C LYS A 245 20.76 -2.57 -32.33
N LYS A 246 21.14 -1.85 -33.39
CA LYS A 246 20.32 -0.95 -34.21
C LYS A 246 19.11 -1.72 -34.77
N ALA A 247 17.91 -1.15 -34.63
CA ALA A 247 16.75 -1.56 -35.42
C ALA A 247 16.68 -0.70 -36.69
N LYS A 248 16.74 -1.37 -37.83
CA LYS A 248 16.57 -0.83 -39.18
C LYS A 248 15.09 -0.94 -39.54
N LYS A 249 14.55 0.16 -40.05
CA LYS A 249 13.22 0.33 -40.62
C LYS A 249 13.01 -0.61 -41.83
N ALA A 250 11.89 -1.34 -41.82
CA ALA A 250 11.12 -1.77 -42.97
C ALA A 250 9.68 -1.97 -42.48
#